data_AF-A0A7Y2C642-F1
#
_entry.id   AF-A0A7Y2C642-F1
#
_cell.length_a   1.000
_cell.length_b   1.000
_cell.length_c   1.000
_cell.angle_alpha   90.00
_cell.angle_beta   90.00
_cell.angle_gamma   90.00
#
_symmetry.space_group_name_H-M   'P 1'
#
loop_
_entity.id
_entity.type
_entity.pdbx_description
1 polymer ?
#
loop_
_entity_poly.entity_id
_entity_poly.type
_entity_poly.pdbx_seq_one_letter_code
_entity_poly.pdbx_strand_id
1 'polypeptide(L)'
;MSNALDPQDDAGTELSAEEREGLIPSYISLRSELNDVEQTNIEEGIAWAERRKRKNILDEAFLKTLHQKMYGKVWTWAGTYRTTGKNIGVDAYRIRTDVHELLNNARYWIEHETFQPDEIAARFHHRLVQIHCYANGNGRHARVATDLLLQELGQQPFTWGSANLVDESDVRDRYIAAIKAADNHDIAALLEFARS
;
A
#
# COMPACT_ATOMS: atom_id res chain seq x y z
N MET A 1 -0.25 20.79 20.47
CA MET A 1 -0.07 21.64 19.29
C MET A 1 0.00 20.71 18.08
N SER A 2 -0.81 20.94 17.05
CA SER A 2 -0.78 20.15 15.80
C SER A 2 0.59 20.32 15.14
N ASN A 3 1.25 19.23 14.74
CA ASN A 3 2.48 19.33 13.98
C ASN A 3 2.14 19.68 12.51
N ALA A 4 2.90 20.58 11.89
CA ALA A 4 2.66 21.02 10.51
C ALA A 4 2.79 19.89 9.47
N LEU A 5 3.42 18.77 9.85
CA LEU A 5 3.60 17.58 9.02
C LEU A 5 2.60 16.47 9.31
N ASP A 6 1.72 16.64 10.30
CA ASP A 6 0.69 15.64 10.59
C ASP A 6 -0.21 15.45 9.36
N PRO A 7 -0.72 14.22 9.13
CA PRO A 7 -1.70 13.98 8.07
C PRO A 7 -2.88 14.96 8.21
N GLN A 8 -3.14 15.73 7.16
CA GLN A 8 -4.31 16.63 7.11
C GLN A 8 -5.54 15.92 6.55
N ASP A 9 -5.34 14.72 6.02
CA ASP A 9 -6.37 13.77 5.61
C ASP A 9 -6.22 12.46 6.41
N ASP A 10 -7.28 11.65 6.50
CA ASP A 10 -7.22 10.31 7.08
C ASP A 10 -6.35 9.32 6.24
N ALA A 11 -5.58 9.80 5.26
CA ALA A 11 -4.79 8.97 4.33
C ALA A 11 -3.43 8.61 4.92
N GLY A 12 -2.84 9.56 5.63
CA GLY A 12 -1.58 9.38 6.33
C GLY A 12 -1.81 8.64 7.65
N THR A 13 -0.97 7.66 7.91
CA THR A 13 -0.91 7.06 9.24
C THR A 13 -0.22 8.04 10.18
N GLU A 14 -0.80 8.28 11.35
CA GLU A 14 -0.16 9.11 12.36
C GLU A 14 1.17 8.48 12.77
N LEU A 15 2.24 9.29 12.71
CA LEU A 15 3.60 8.86 13.03
C LEU A 15 3.89 9.07 14.52
N SER A 16 4.64 8.15 15.13
CA SER A 16 5.21 8.38 16.46
C SER A 16 6.26 9.49 16.40
N ALA A 17 6.67 10.03 17.55
CA ALA A 17 7.77 11.01 17.61
C ALA A 17 9.06 10.46 16.96
N GLU A 18 9.43 9.22 17.30
CA GLU A 18 10.61 8.53 16.74
C GLU A 18 10.51 8.33 15.22
N GLU A 19 9.34 7.98 14.70
CA GLU A 19 9.15 7.81 13.26
C GLU A 19 9.23 9.15 12.50
N ARG A 20 8.79 10.25 13.13
CA ARG A 20 8.93 11.61 12.57
C ARG A 20 10.39 12.06 12.53
N GLU A 21 11.21 11.69 13.51
CA GLU A 21 12.65 11.94 13.51
C GLU A 21 13.36 11.24 12.33
N GLY A 22 12.74 10.22 11.75
CA GLY A 22 13.23 9.54 10.55
C GLY A 22 13.10 10.32 9.25
N LEU A 23 12.58 11.56 9.26
CA LEU A 23 12.50 12.41 8.07
C LEU A 23 13.91 12.79 7.59
N ILE A 24 14.24 12.44 6.36
CA ILE A 24 15.57 12.67 5.77
C ILE A 24 15.72 14.13 5.27
N PRO A 25 14.78 14.70 4.48
CA PRO A 25 14.96 16.03 3.93
C PRO A 25 14.67 17.10 4.99
N SER A 26 15.72 17.74 5.49
CA SER A 26 15.63 18.75 6.56
C SER A 26 14.96 20.07 6.16
N TYR A 27 14.73 20.30 4.87
CA TYR A 27 14.10 21.51 4.34
C TYR A 27 12.56 21.46 4.34
N ILE A 28 11.96 20.29 4.56
CA ILE A 28 10.51 20.11 4.54
C ILE A 28 9.91 20.70 5.82
N SER A 29 9.02 21.68 5.65
CA SER A 29 8.31 22.34 6.76
C SER A 29 6.79 22.27 6.61
N LEU A 30 6.29 22.03 5.38
CA LEU A 30 4.87 21.94 5.07
C LEU A 30 4.48 20.53 4.66
N ARG A 31 3.24 20.15 4.98
CA ARG A 31 2.68 18.87 4.56
C ARG A 31 2.64 18.70 3.03
N SER A 32 2.37 19.77 2.28
CA SER A 32 2.37 19.74 0.81
C SER A 32 3.77 19.42 0.25
N GLU A 33 4.82 20.00 0.80
CA GLU A 33 6.21 19.72 0.40
C GLU A 33 6.57 18.25 0.67
N LEU A 34 6.13 17.72 1.82
CA LEU A 34 6.29 16.30 2.13
C LEU A 34 5.56 15.42 1.11
N ASN A 35 4.32 15.75 0.79
CA ASN A 35 3.52 15.00 -0.18
C ASN A 35 4.21 14.99 -1.56
N ASP A 36 4.73 16.12 -2.04
CA ASP A 36 5.40 16.23 -3.34
C ASP A 36 6.69 15.37 -3.41
N VAL A 37 7.49 15.42 -2.35
CA VAL A 37 8.73 14.64 -2.27
C VAL A 37 8.44 13.14 -2.12
N GLU A 38 7.41 12.76 -1.34
CA GLU A 38 6.94 11.37 -1.28
C GLU A 38 6.46 10.89 -2.65
N GLN A 39 5.66 11.70 -3.37
CA GLN A 39 5.12 11.35 -4.68
C GLN A 39 6.23 11.13 -5.72
N THR A 40 7.21 12.02 -5.76
CA THR A 40 8.39 11.89 -6.63
C THR A 40 9.12 10.56 -6.37
N ASN A 41 9.33 10.20 -5.11
CA ASN A 41 10.05 8.98 -4.77
C ASN A 41 9.20 7.71 -4.98
N ILE A 42 7.88 7.80 -4.84
CA ILE A 42 6.95 6.73 -5.24
C ILE A 42 7.08 6.41 -6.72
N GLU A 43 7.10 7.44 -7.58
CA GLU A 43 7.28 7.28 -9.02
C GLU A 43 8.61 6.62 -9.35
N GLU A 44 9.69 6.97 -8.65
CA GLU A 44 10.96 6.27 -8.76
C GLU A 44 10.89 4.80 -8.34
N GLY A 45 10.12 4.50 -7.28
CA GLY A 45 9.86 3.13 -6.83
C GLY A 45 9.08 2.30 -7.85
N ILE A 46 8.07 2.89 -8.49
CA ILE A 46 7.30 2.27 -9.58
C ILE A 46 8.22 2.01 -10.76
N ALA A 47 8.96 3.02 -11.23
CA ALA A 47 9.90 2.88 -12.34
C ALA A 47 10.98 1.83 -12.07
N TRP A 48 11.45 1.71 -10.83
CA TRP A 48 12.36 0.63 -10.42
C TRP A 48 11.72 -0.75 -10.58
N ALA A 49 10.47 -0.91 -10.15
CA ALA A 49 9.77 -2.20 -10.23
C ALA A 49 9.47 -2.60 -11.69
N GLU A 50 9.07 -1.65 -12.53
CA GLU A 50 8.75 -1.89 -13.95
C GLU A 50 9.96 -2.34 -14.77
N ARG A 51 11.16 -1.85 -14.45
CA ARG A 51 12.41 -2.25 -15.14
C ARG A 51 12.81 -3.71 -14.87
N ARG A 52 12.21 -4.38 -13.89
CA ARG A 52 12.55 -5.76 -13.54
C ARG A 52 11.84 -6.75 -14.46
N LYS A 53 12.62 -7.65 -15.07
CA LYS A 53 12.10 -8.74 -15.92
C LYS A 53 11.29 -9.79 -15.16
N ARG A 54 11.64 -10.06 -13.90
CA ARG A 54 10.91 -10.92 -12.98
C ARG A 54 10.72 -10.16 -11.69
N LYS A 55 9.49 -9.91 -11.30
CA LYS A 55 9.20 -9.08 -10.13
C LYS A 55 9.03 -9.96 -8.90
N ASN A 56 8.57 -11.22 -9.04
CA ASN A 56 8.34 -12.15 -7.92
C ASN A 56 7.55 -11.42 -6.83
N ILE A 57 6.39 -10.85 -7.18
CA ILE A 57 5.66 -9.92 -6.31
C ILE A 57 5.30 -10.58 -4.98
N LEU A 58 5.04 -11.88 -5.03
CA LEU A 58 4.79 -12.69 -3.85
C LEU A 58 6.10 -13.10 -3.14
N ASP A 59 6.98 -12.15 -2.85
CA ASP A 59 8.20 -12.31 -2.07
C ASP A 59 8.29 -11.17 -1.04
N GLU A 60 8.49 -11.51 0.23
CA GLU A 60 8.62 -10.53 1.32
C GLU A 60 9.77 -9.54 1.05
N ALA A 61 10.89 -10.03 0.53
CA ALA A 61 12.04 -9.21 0.20
C ALA A 61 11.71 -8.21 -0.92
N PHE A 62 10.89 -8.63 -1.91
CA PHE A 62 10.43 -7.73 -2.95
C PHE A 62 9.53 -6.63 -2.37
N LEU A 63 8.53 -6.98 -1.56
CA LEU A 63 7.62 -6.01 -0.96
C LEU A 63 8.34 -4.97 -0.10
N LYS A 64 9.32 -5.41 0.69
CA LYS A 64 10.16 -4.51 1.49
C LYS A 64 11.03 -3.59 0.62
N THR A 65 11.64 -4.15 -0.43
CA THR A 65 12.45 -3.36 -1.35
C THR A 65 11.61 -2.36 -2.13
N LEU A 66 10.40 -2.72 -2.54
CA LEU A 66 9.46 -1.81 -3.20
C LEU A 66 9.17 -0.61 -2.29
N HIS A 67 8.80 -0.86 -1.03
CA HIS A 67 8.59 0.23 -0.08
C HIS A 67 9.85 1.07 0.15
N GLN A 68 11.02 0.44 0.27
CA GLN A 68 12.29 1.14 0.40
C GLN A 68 12.53 2.07 -0.80
N LYS A 69 12.21 1.64 -2.02
CA LYS A 69 12.38 2.47 -3.22
C LYS A 69 11.37 3.61 -3.26
N MET A 70 10.13 3.37 -2.82
CA MET A 70 9.09 4.40 -2.77
C MET A 70 9.34 5.48 -1.71
N TYR A 71 10.00 5.16 -0.59
CA TYR A 71 10.10 6.07 0.56
C TYR A 71 11.52 6.33 1.06
N GLY A 72 12.54 5.61 0.59
CA GLY A 72 13.90 5.64 1.17
C GLY A 72 14.71 6.92 0.97
N LYS A 73 14.26 7.85 0.13
CA LYS A 73 14.82 9.21 0.07
C LYS A 73 14.15 10.17 1.06
N VAL A 74 13.00 9.79 1.61
CA VAL A 74 12.16 10.61 2.49
C VAL A 74 12.25 10.14 3.93
N TRP A 75 12.27 8.83 4.15
CA TRP A 75 12.16 8.22 5.47
C TRP A 75 13.25 7.18 5.71
N THR A 76 13.93 7.26 6.85
CA THR A 76 14.99 6.30 7.23
C THR A 76 14.45 4.90 7.49
N TRP A 77 13.20 4.78 7.93
CA TRP A 77 12.53 3.50 8.21
C TRP A 77 11.99 2.80 6.95
N ALA A 78 12.12 3.40 5.76
CA ALA A 78 11.56 2.84 4.53
C ALA A 78 12.06 1.41 4.25
N GLY A 79 11.13 0.49 4.02
CA GLY A 79 11.44 -0.94 3.79
C GLY A 79 11.61 -1.76 5.06
N THR A 80 11.46 -1.14 6.23
CA THR A 80 11.48 -1.81 7.53
C THR A 80 10.08 -1.82 8.10
N TYR A 81 9.64 -2.98 8.59
CA TYR A 81 8.35 -3.07 9.27
C TYR A 81 8.34 -2.22 10.52
N ARG A 82 7.19 -1.60 10.80
CA ARG A 82 7.02 -0.84 12.04
C ARG A 82 7.17 -1.76 13.25
N THR A 83 7.76 -1.21 14.30
CA THR A 83 7.87 -1.85 15.62
C THR A 83 6.87 -1.25 16.61
N THR A 84 6.21 -0.16 16.23
CA THR A 84 5.26 0.60 17.03
C THR A 84 3.82 0.12 16.78
N GLY A 85 2.99 0.23 17.82
CA GLY A 85 1.53 0.04 17.68
C GLY A 85 0.90 1.17 16.88
N LYS A 86 -0.16 0.85 16.13
CA LYS A 86 -1.01 1.80 15.39
C LYS A 86 -2.47 1.50 15.72
N ASN A 87 -3.34 2.50 15.56
CA ASN A 87 -4.78 2.32 15.73
C ASN A 87 -5.43 1.49 14.61
N ILE A 88 -4.68 1.20 13.55
CA ILE A 88 -5.08 0.40 12.40
C ILE A 88 -4.06 -0.69 12.10
N GLY A 89 -4.56 -1.79 11.55
CA GLY A 89 -3.80 -2.98 11.20
C GLY A 89 -3.43 -3.88 12.38
N VAL A 90 -2.58 -4.86 12.12
CA VAL A 90 -2.27 -5.93 13.09
C VAL A 90 -1.23 -5.50 14.11
N ASP A 91 -1.03 -6.25 15.18
CA ASP A 91 0.06 -5.97 16.11
C ASP A 91 1.43 -6.03 15.42
N ALA A 92 2.34 -5.12 15.79
CA ALA A 92 3.64 -4.98 15.12
C ALA A 92 4.45 -6.30 15.09
N TYR A 93 4.37 -7.09 16.18
CA TYR A 93 5.04 -8.38 16.27
C TYR A 93 4.46 -9.46 15.34
N ARG A 94 3.22 -9.29 14.86
CA ARG A 94 2.53 -10.22 13.95
C ARG A 94 2.82 -9.96 12.48
N ILE A 95 3.28 -8.75 12.11
CA ILE A 95 3.40 -8.31 10.71
C ILE A 95 4.11 -9.35 9.84
N ARG A 96 5.26 -9.86 10.30
CA ARG A 96 6.02 -10.85 9.52
C ARG A 96 5.23 -12.14 9.28
N THR A 97 4.58 -12.66 10.32
CA THR A 97 3.78 -13.89 10.23
C THR A 97 2.59 -13.70 9.30
N ASP A 98 1.87 -12.59 9.46
CA ASP A 98 0.69 -12.30 8.65
C ASP A 98 1.03 -12.00 7.19
N VAL A 99 2.18 -11.35 6.90
CA VAL A 99 2.68 -11.20 5.52
C VAL A 99 3.04 -12.56 4.94
N HIS A 100 3.76 -13.41 5.68
CA HIS A 100 4.12 -14.74 5.20
C HIS A 100 2.87 -15.57 4.87
N GLU A 101 1.83 -15.51 5.71
CA GLU A 101 0.54 -16.14 5.45
C GLU A 101 -0.14 -15.58 4.19
N LEU A 102 -0.22 -14.26 4.05
CA LEU A 102 -0.77 -13.61 2.86
C LEU A 102 -0.07 -14.07 1.58
N LEU A 103 1.27 -14.10 1.58
CA LEU A 103 2.05 -14.52 0.42
C LEU A 103 1.79 -15.98 0.06
N ASN A 104 1.67 -16.88 1.05
CA ASN A 104 1.36 -18.28 0.80
C ASN A 104 -0.08 -18.48 0.30
N ASN A 105 -1.04 -17.75 0.88
CA ASN A 105 -2.43 -17.79 0.43
C ASN A 105 -2.53 -17.32 -1.02
N ALA A 106 -1.88 -16.22 -1.39
CA ALA A 106 -1.87 -15.73 -2.76
C ALA A 106 -1.24 -16.75 -3.74
N ARG A 107 -0.12 -17.38 -3.37
CA ARG A 107 0.48 -18.45 -4.19
C ARG A 107 -0.48 -19.63 -4.37
N TYR A 108 -1.12 -20.06 -3.28
CA TYR A 108 -2.09 -21.14 -3.30
C TYR A 108 -3.29 -20.81 -4.21
N TRP A 109 -3.85 -19.60 -4.10
CA TRP A 109 -4.97 -19.17 -4.94
C TRP A 109 -4.62 -19.19 -6.43
N ILE A 110 -3.38 -18.80 -6.78
CA ILE A 110 -2.88 -18.83 -8.17
C ILE A 110 -2.68 -20.27 -8.64
N GLU A 111 -1.98 -21.10 -7.85
CA GLU A 111 -1.64 -22.49 -8.20
C GLU A 111 -2.88 -23.35 -8.42
N HIS A 112 -3.93 -23.12 -7.62
CA HIS A 112 -5.16 -23.90 -7.66
C HIS A 112 -6.32 -23.20 -8.36
N GLU A 113 -6.07 -22.06 -9.01
CA GLU A 113 -7.10 -21.26 -9.69
C GLU A 113 -8.33 -21.02 -8.79
N THR A 114 -8.10 -20.81 -7.48
CA THR A 114 -9.17 -20.74 -6.48
C THR A 114 -10.11 -19.57 -6.75
N PHE A 115 -9.58 -18.49 -7.30
CA PHE A 115 -10.31 -17.29 -7.69
C PHE A 115 -9.82 -16.79 -9.05
N GLN A 116 -10.61 -15.94 -9.70
CA GLN A 116 -10.18 -15.23 -10.90
C GLN A 116 -9.02 -14.25 -10.56
N PRO A 117 -8.12 -13.94 -11.51
CA PRO A 117 -6.95 -13.10 -11.26
C PRO A 117 -7.25 -11.76 -10.57
N ASP A 118 -8.34 -11.09 -10.95
CA ASP A 118 -8.77 -9.84 -10.34
C ASP A 118 -9.15 -10.02 -8.86
N GLU A 119 -9.87 -11.09 -8.53
CA GLU A 119 -10.24 -11.39 -7.15
C GLU A 119 -9.03 -11.79 -6.30
N ILE A 120 -8.07 -12.54 -6.86
CA ILE A 120 -6.78 -12.80 -6.20
C ILE A 120 -6.09 -11.47 -5.86
N ALA A 121 -6.01 -10.56 -6.81
CA ALA A 121 -5.38 -9.25 -6.64
C ALA A 121 -6.11 -8.38 -5.62
N ALA A 122 -7.45 -8.34 -5.64
CA ALA A 122 -8.24 -7.57 -4.69
C ALA A 122 -8.12 -8.11 -3.25
N ARG A 123 -8.14 -9.44 -3.08
CA ARG A 123 -7.91 -10.09 -1.77
C ARG A 123 -6.49 -9.85 -1.27
N PHE A 124 -5.50 -9.93 -2.16
CA PHE A 124 -4.11 -9.60 -1.85
C PHE A 124 -3.97 -8.15 -1.37
N HIS A 125 -4.56 -7.21 -2.12
CA HIS A 125 -4.59 -5.79 -1.79
C HIS A 125 -5.19 -5.54 -0.41
N HIS A 126 -6.42 -6.02 -0.20
CA HIS A 126 -7.17 -5.83 1.05
C HIS A 126 -6.36 -6.33 2.25
N ARG A 127 -5.85 -7.57 2.17
CA ARG A 127 -5.08 -8.14 3.28
C ARG A 127 -3.77 -7.40 3.51
N LEU A 128 -3.06 -6.95 2.46
CA LEU A 128 -1.82 -6.19 2.62
C LEU A 128 -2.06 -4.82 3.28
N VAL A 129 -3.14 -4.12 2.91
CA VAL A 129 -3.57 -2.88 3.57
C VAL A 129 -3.93 -3.15 5.03
N GLN A 130 -4.67 -4.24 5.30
CA GLN A 130 -5.10 -4.63 6.63
C GLN A 130 -3.93 -5.03 7.54
N ILE A 131 -2.85 -5.61 7.03
CA ILE A 131 -1.66 -5.90 7.85
C ILE A 131 -0.98 -4.59 8.29
N HIS A 132 -0.96 -3.57 7.43
CA HIS A 132 -0.41 -2.26 7.73
C HIS A 132 1.07 -2.33 8.18
N CYS A 133 1.91 -2.85 7.28
CA CYS A 133 3.29 -3.27 7.56
C CYS A 133 4.26 -2.16 8.00
N TYR A 134 4.07 -0.93 7.54
CA TYR A 134 5.04 0.16 7.65
C TYR A 134 4.47 1.34 8.46
N ALA A 135 5.34 2.28 8.85
CA ALA A 135 4.93 3.45 9.62
C ALA A 135 3.99 4.38 8.85
N ASN A 136 4.18 4.51 7.53
CA ASN A 136 3.29 5.22 6.60
C ASN A 136 3.43 4.60 5.20
N GLY A 137 2.54 4.97 4.26
CA GLY A 137 2.65 4.56 2.85
C GLY A 137 2.00 3.22 2.50
N ASN A 138 1.36 2.56 3.46
CA ASN A 138 0.77 1.22 3.30
C ASN A 138 -0.23 1.12 2.14
N GLY A 139 -1.16 2.08 2.01
CA GLY A 139 -2.15 2.06 0.91
C GLY A 139 -1.53 2.26 -0.47
N ARG A 140 -0.58 3.20 -0.60
CA ARG A 140 0.14 3.48 -1.86
C ARG A 140 1.02 2.29 -2.26
N HIS A 141 1.74 1.71 -1.29
CA HIS A 141 2.52 0.49 -1.48
C HIS A 141 1.65 -0.70 -1.92
N ALA A 142 0.51 -0.90 -1.25
CA ALA A 142 -0.38 -2.01 -1.57
C ALA A 142 -1.00 -1.88 -2.97
N ARG A 143 -1.38 -0.67 -3.42
CA ARG A 143 -1.86 -0.43 -4.79
C ARG A 143 -0.81 -0.82 -5.82
N VAL A 144 0.42 -0.29 -5.68
CA VAL A 144 1.52 -0.61 -6.60
C VAL A 144 1.84 -2.10 -6.60
N ALA A 145 1.94 -2.74 -5.43
CA ALA A 145 2.18 -4.19 -5.35
C ALA A 145 1.07 -5.00 -6.03
N THR A 146 -0.19 -4.57 -5.90
CA THR A 146 -1.36 -5.22 -6.51
C THR A 146 -1.33 -5.09 -8.03
N ASP A 147 -1.05 -3.91 -8.56
CA ASP A 147 -0.97 -3.68 -10.01
C ASP A 147 0.16 -4.48 -10.64
N LEU A 148 1.29 -4.61 -9.95
CA LEU A 148 2.38 -5.45 -10.41
C LEU A 148 2.02 -6.94 -10.36
N LEU A 149 1.25 -7.39 -9.36
CA LEU A 149 0.74 -8.76 -9.30
C LEU A 149 -0.21 -9.04 -10.47
N LEU A 150 -1.15 -8.13 -10.76
CA LEU A 150 -2.04 -8.23 -11.93
C LEU A 150 -1.25 -8.39 -13.22
N GLN A 151 -0.20 -7.60 -13.41
CA GLN A 151 0.68 -7.71 -14.58
C GLN A 151 1.37 -9.09 -14.66
N GLU A 152 1.84 -9.64 -13.53
CA GLU A 152 2.40 -11.01 -13.50
C GLU A 152 1.36 -12.08 -13.84
N LEU A 153 0.09 -11.83 -13.51
CA LEU A 153 -1.06 -12.68 -13.87
C LEU A 153 -1.62 -12.42 -15.28
N GLY A 154 -0.94 -11.58 -16.08
CA GLY A 154 -1.35 -11.26 -17.45
C GLY A 154 -2.57 -10.33 -17.56
N GLN A 155 -2.94 -9.66 -16.46
CA GLN A 155 -4.04 -8.70 -16.42
C GLN A 155 -3.55 -7.25 -16.54
N GLN A 156 -4.48 -6.35 -16.88
CA GLN A 156 -4.23 -4.93 -16.79
C GLN A 156 -4.27 -4.45 -15.33
N PRO A 157 -3.47 -3.45 -14.94
CA PRO A 157 -3.57 -2.77 -13.65
C PRO A 157 -5.00 -2.32 -13.32
N PHE A 158 -5.32 -2.21 -12.04
CA PHE A 158 -6.58 -1.63 -11.62
C PHE A 158 -6.63 -0.13 -11.95
N THR A 159 -7.84 0.38 -12.20
CA THR A 159 -8.07 1.81 -12.44
C THR A 159 -8.23 2.57 -11.13
N TRP A 160 -8.53 1.88 -10.03
CA TRP A 160 -8.68 2.48 -8.69
C TRP A 160 -9.67 3.64 -8.64
N GLY A 161 -10.75 3.58 -9.43
CA GLY A 161 -11.78 4.60 -9.50
C GLY A 161 -11.44 5.81 -10.39
N SER A 162 -10.28 5.82 -11.06
CA SER A 162 -9.80 6.93 -11.89
C SER A 162 -10.59 7.13 -13.19
N ALA A 163 -11.42 6.16 -13.61
CA ALA A 163 -12.27 6.34 -14.80
C ALA A 163 -13.52 7.19 -14.51
N ASN A 164 -13.84 7.46 -13.23
CA ASN A 164 -14.95 8.32 -12.87
C ASN A 164 -14.49 9.79 -12.75
N LEU A 165 -15.15 10.70 -13.48
CA LEU A 165 -14.89 12.16 -13.48
C LEU A 165 -15.38 12.86 -12.18
N VAL A 166 -15.19 12.22 -11.02
CA VAL A 166 -15.62 12.73 -9.71
C VAL A 166 -14.47 13.35 -8.94
N ASP A 167 -14.80 14.15 -7.93
CA ASP A 167 -13.86 14.78 -7.00
C ASP A 167 -12.98 13.72 -6.30
N GLU A 168 -11.70 14.01 -6.08
CA GLU A 168 -10.75 13.11 -5.42
C GLU A 168 -11.23 12.66 -4.03
N SER A 169 -11.98 13.52 -3.32
CA SER A 169 -12.58 13.19 -2.02
C SER A 169 -13.64 12.09 -2.14
N ASP A 170 -14.46 12.10 -3.19
CA ASP A 170 -15.49 11.08 -3.44
C ASP A 170 -14.88 9.73 -3.82
N VAL A 171 -13.83 9.74 -4.67
CA VAL A 171 -13.08 8.52 -5.02
C VAL A 171 -12.49 7.86 -3.78
N ARG A 172 -11.94 8.67 -2.87
CA ARG A 172 -11.38 8.19 -1.60
C ARG A 172 -12.44 7.58 -0.69
N ASP A 173 -13.58 8.24 -0.52
CA ASP A 173 -14.65 7.74 0.35
C ASP A 173 -15.22 6.42 -0.16
N ARG A 174 -15.39 6.29 -1.48
CA ARG A 174 -15.76 5.02 -2.14
C ARG A 174 -14.73 3.92 -1.90
N TYR A 175 -13.44 4.24 -2.01
CA TYR A 175 -12.37 3.28 -1.70
C TYR A 175 -12.44 2.79 -0.24
N ILE A 176 -12.59 3.70 0.71
CA ILE A 176 -12.67 3.36 2.14
C ILE A 176 -13.93 2.51 2.42
N ALA A 177 -15.06 2.86 1.82
CA ALA A 177 -16.29 2.08 1.94
C ALA A 177 -16.10 0.65 1.40
N ALA A 178 -15.42 0.51 0.26
CA ALA A 178 -15.13 -0.79 -0.34
C ALA A 178 -14.16 -1.64 0.50
N ILE A 179 -13.14 -1.04 1.12
CA ILE A 179 -12.25 -1.73 2.07
C ILE A 179 -13.02 -2.19 3.31
N LYS A 180 -13.91 -1.36 3.87
CA LYS A 180 -14.76 -1.74 5.01
C LYS A 180 -15.76 -2.85 4.68
N ALA A 181 -16.26 -2.90 3.45
CA ALA A 181 -17.07 -4.02 2.97
C ALA A 181 -16.23 -5.31 2.90
N ALA A 182 -15.00 -5.21 2.37
CA ALA A 182 -14.05 -6.33 2.31
C ALA A 182 -13.64 -6.85 3.69
N ASP A 183 -13.56 -6.00 4.72
CA ASP A 183 -13.37 -6.42 6.12
C ASP A 183 -14.49 -7.35 6.62
N ASN A 184 -15.70 -7.23 6.05
CA ASN A 184 -16.84 -8.11 6.32
C ASN A 184 -16.95 -9.28 5.33
N HIS A 185 -15.85 -9.60 4.63
CA HIS A 185 -15.75 -10.62 3.59
C HIS A 185 -16.52 -10.34 2.30
N ASP A 186 -17.03 -9.12 2.11
CA ASP A 186 -17.63 -8.68 0.85
C ASP A 186 -16.57 -8.07 -0.06
N ILE A 187 -15.92 -8.92 -0.85
CA ILE A 187 -14.88 -8.52 -1.81
C ILE A 187 -15.48 -7.86 -3.07
N ALA A 188 -16.78 -8.03 -3.34
CA ALA A 188 -17.38 -7.57 -4.59
C ALA A 188 -17.32 -6.04 -4.72
N ALA A 189 -17.60 -5.31 -3.63
CA ALA A 189 -17.51 -3.86 -3.60
C ALA A 189 -16.09 -3.35 -3.91
N LEU A 190 -15.05 -4.04 -3.41
CA LEU A 190 -13.66 -3.70 -3.68
C LEU A 190 -13.27 -3.96 -5.14
N LEU A 191 -13.74 -5.07 -5.71
CA LEU A 191 -13.50 -5.38 -7.13
C LEU A 191 -14.16 -4.36 -8.05
N GLU A 192 -15.43 -4.04 -7.80
CA GLU A 192 -16.16 -3.03 -8.56
C GLU A 192 -15.43 -1.69 -8.50
N PHE A 193 -15.06 -1.24 -7.30
CA PHE A 193 -14.29 -0.01 -7.14
C PHE A 193 -12.96 -0.05 -7.91
N ALA A 194 -12.18 -1.12 -7.75
CA ALA A 194 -10.85 -1.23 -8.32
C ALA A 194 -10.85 -1.23 -9.86
N ARG A 195 -11.95 -1.66 -10.49
CA ARG A 195 -12.15 -1.64 -11.94
C ARG A 195 -13.01 -0.46 -12.45
N SER A 196 -13.44 0.44 -11.56
CA SER A 196 -14.29 1.59 -11.89
C SER A 196 -13.56 2.85 -12.34
#